data_AF-A0A955G531-F1
#
_entry.id   AF-A0A955G531-F1
#
_cell.length_a   1.000
_cell.length_b   1.000
_cell.length_c   1.000
_cell.angle_alpha   90.00
_cell.angle_beta   90.00
_cell.angle_gamma   90.00
#
_symmetry.space_group_name_H-M   'P 1'
#
loop_
_entity.id
_entity.type
_entity.pdbx_description
1 polymer ?
#
loop_
_entity_poly.entity_id
_entity_poly.type
_entity_poly.pdbx_seq_one_letter_code
_entity_poly.pdbx_strand_id
1 'polypeptide(L)'
;MSGLFWSGAENKVLKHLVLNHEFIVSQYIVDELIDFSSSVYPKISRKHKKEIEQFFDSFLIDTADSEEFGKINIRDVADEPIVKFALDNSAVIVSSDTDFIEYPDAEPVILSPQEYQELFMK
;
A
#
# COMPACT_ATOMS: atom_id res chain seq x y z
N MET A 1 -4.81 -1.05 5.55
CA MET A 1 -4.06 -2.24 5.05
C MET A 1 -4.64 -3.56 5.57
N SER A 2 -5.54 -4.20 4.81
CA SER A 2 -6.17 -5.49 5.19
C SER A 2 -6.45 -6.44 4.00
N GLY A 3 -6.30 -5.99 2.74
CA GLY A 3 -6.74 -6.77 1.57
C GLY A 3 -6.02 -8.10 1.31
N LEU A 4 -4.79 -8.26 1.82
CA LEU A 4 -4.02 -9.50 1.65
C LEU A 4 -4.45 -10.61 2.64
N PHE A 5 -4.91 -10.22 3.83
CA PHE A 5 -5.19 -11.15 4.94
C PHE A 5 -6.69 -11.39 5.17
N TRP A 6 -7.54 -10.49 4.69
CA TRP A 6 -8.97 -10.53 4.99
C TRP A 6 -9.78 -10.83 3.74
N SER A 7 -10.70 -11.79 3.83
CA SER A 7 -11.72 -12.04 2.80
C SER A 7 -12.71 -10.88 2.78
N GLY A 8 -12.93 -10.24 1.63
CA GLY A 8 -13.79 -9.05 1.60
C GLY A 8 -13.67 -8.21 0.34
N ALA A 9 -14.18 -6.98 0.42
CA ALA A 9 -14.11 -5.97 -0.63
C ALA A 9 -12.65 -5.62 -0.97
N GLU A 10 -11.80 -5.53 0.04
CA GLU A 10 -10.38 -5.20 -0.03
C GLU A 10 -9.58 -6.25 -0.79
N ASN A 11 -9.90 -7.54 -0.61
CA ASN A 11 -9.27 -8.61 -1.37
C ASN A 11 -9.70 -8.61 -2.85
N LYS A 12 -10.96 -8.29 -3.12
CA LYS A 12 -11.45 -8.17 -4.51
C LYS A 12 -10.79 -6.99 -5.22
N VAL A 13 -10.66 -5.85 -4.52
CA VAL A 13 -9.95 -4.67 -5.03
C VAL A 13 -8.50 -4.98 -5.31
N LEU A 14 -7.79 -5.60 -4.35
CA LEU A 14 -6.38 -5.98 -4.55
C LEU A 14 -6.20 -6.90 -5.76
N LYS A 15 -7.04 -7.93 -5.91
CA LYS A 15 -7.01 -8.80 -7.09
C LYS A 15 -7.28 -8.04 -8.38
N HIS A 16 -8.24 -7.12 -8.38
CA HIS A 16 -8.53 -6.30 -9.55
C HIS A 16 -7.37 -5.37 -9.90
N LEU A 17 -6.75 -4.73 -8.89
CA LEU A 17 -5.57 -3.87 -9.04
C LEU A 17 -4.43 -4.64 -9.71
N VAL A 18 -4.04 -5.78 -9.14
CA VAL A 18 -2.92 -6.60 -9.65
C VAL A 18 -3.16 -7.11 -11.08
N LEU A 19 -4.42 -7.35 -11.47
CA LEU A 19 -4.74 -7.90 -12.79
C LEU A 19 -4.96 -6.85 -13.88
N ASN A 20 -5.41 -5.64 -13.52
CA ASN A 20 -5.88 -4.63 -14.50
C ASN A 20 -5.10 -3.32 -14.46
N HIS A 21 -4.25 -3.13 -13.46
CA HIS A 21 -3.46 -1.93 -13.28
C HIS A 21 -1.99 -2.28 -13.10
N GLU A 22 -1.12 -1.31 -13.39
CA GLU A 22 0.27 -1.38 -12.93
C GLU A 22 0.27 -1.21 -11.41
N PHE A 23 0.39 -2.33 -10.70
CA PHE A 23 0.45 -2.35 -9.25
C PHE A 23 1.90 -2.14 -8.82
N ILE A 24 2.13 -1.08 -8.04
CA ILE A 24 3.45 -0.70 -7.55
C ILE A 24 3.43 -0.69 -6.02
N VAL A 25 4.54 -1.07 -5.41
CA VAL A 25 4.69 -1.06 -3.95
C VAL A 25 6.11 -0.63 -3.57
N SER A 26 6.23 0.04 -2.43
CA SER A 26 7.54 0.39 -1.85
C SER A 26 7.99 -0.69 -0.86
N GLN A 27 9.30 -0.81 -0.65
CA GLN A 27 9.84 -1.72 0.36
C GLN A 27 9.29 -1.43 1.76
N TYR A 28 9.06 -0.15 2.08
CA TYR A 28 8.46 0.28 3.35
C TYR A 28 7.11 -0.42 3.62
N ILE A 29 6.21 -0.44 2.63
CA ILE A 29 4.89 -1.08 2.75
C ILE A 29 5.03 -2.60 2.92
N VAL A 30 6.00 -3.22 2.24
CA VAL A 30 6.28 -4.66 2.38
C VAL A 30 6.76 -5.00 3.78
N ASP A 31 7.66 -4.19 4.34
CA ASP A 31 8.20 -4.38 5.69
C ASP A 31 7.10 -4.21 6.75
N GLU A 32 6.29 -3.15 6.65
CA GLU A 32 5.13 -2.95 7.54
C GLU A 32 4.15 -4.13 7.47
N LEU A 33 3.89 -4.65 6.28
CA LEU A 33 3.02 -5.80 6.09
C LEU A 33 3.58 -7.05 6.78
N ILE A 34 4.89 -7.30 6.71
CA ILE A 34 5.54 -8.44 7.37
C ILE A 34 5.48 -8.31 8.88
N ASP A 35 5.70 -7.10 9.41
CA ASP A 35 5.62 -6.81 10.84
C ASP A 35 4.19 -6.97 11.36
N PHE A 36 3.21 -6.43 10.63
CA PHE A 36 1.79 -6.64 10.90
C PHE A 36 1.40 -8.13 10.85
N SER A 37 1.87 -8.85 9.84
CA SER A 37 1.64 -10.30 9.72
C SER A 37 2.17 -11.06 10.93
N SER A 38 3.30 -10.60 11.46
CA SER A 38 3.95 -11.18 12.64
C SER A 38 3.19 -10.88 13.92
N SER A 39 2.57 -9.71 14.03
CA SER A 39 1.77 -9.33 15.19
C SER A 39 0.41 -10.05 15.21
N VAL A 40 -0.24 -10.18 14.06
CA VAL A 40 -1.54 -10.86 13.91
C VAL A 40 -1.39 -12.39 13.96
N TYR A 41 -0.31 -12.93 13.37
CA TYR A 41 -0.01 -14.35 13.36
C TYR A 41 1.36 -14.61 14.00
N PRO A 42 1.46 -14.68 15.35
CA PRO A 42 2.74 -14.84 16.06
C PRO A 42 3.52 -16.11 15.69
N LYS A 43 2.85 -17.09 15.08
CA LYS A 43 3.42 -18.36 14.62
C LYS A 43 3.64 -18.41 13.11
N ILE A 44 3.53 -17.28 12.41
CA ILE A 44 3.81 -17.20 10.98
C ILE A 44 5.21 -17.76 10.71
N SER A 45 5.29 -18.73 9.81
CA SER A 45 6.57 -19.37 9.51
C SER A 45 7.46 -18.41 8.72
N ARG A 46 8.79 -18.53 8.87
CA ARG A 46 9.76 -17.80 8.02
C ARG A 46 9.51 -18.06 6.53
N LYS A 47 9.06 -19.26 6.17
CA LYS A 47 8.69 -19.59 4.79
C LYS A 47 7.56 -18.69 4.29
N HIS A 48 6.53 -18.48 5.10
CA HIS A 48 5.38 -17.67 4.70
C HIS A 48 5.73 -16.18 4.59
N LYS A 49 6.60 -15.67 5.48
CA LYS A 49 7.15 -14.31 5.34
C LYS A 49 7.90 -14.13 4.01
N LYS A 50 8.75 -15.11 3.66
CA LYS A 50 9.43 -15.11 2.36
C LYS A 50 8.49 -15.20 1.17
N GLU A 51 7.38 -15.93 1.28
CA GLU A 51 6.37 -15.99 0.23
C GLU A 51 5.69 -14.62 0.02
N ILE A 52 5.48 -13.86 1.10
CA ILE A 52 4.97 -12.48 1.02
C ILE A 52 6.00 -11.57 0.33
N GLU A 53 7.26 -11.59 0.78
CA GLU A 53 8.36 -10.84 0.15
C GLU A 53 8.43 -11.13 -1.36
N GLN A 54 8.52 -12.41 -1.73
CA GLN A 54 8.63 -12.86 -3.13
C GLN A 54 7.42 -12.49 -3.99
N PHE A 55 6.22 -12.43 -3.40
CA PHE A 55 5.04 -11.98 -4.12
C PHE A 55 5.18 -10.50 -4.51
N PHE A 56 5.67 -9.67 -3.59
CA PHE A 56 5.81 -8.23 -3.82
C PHE A 56 7.07 -7.86 -4.61
N ASP A 57 8.10 -8.71 -4.67
CA ASP A 57 9.30 -8.48 -5.49
C ASP A 57 8.98 -8.09 -6.94
N SER A 58 7.91 -8.65 -7.52
CA SER A 58 7.49 -8.36 -8.90
C SER A 58 6.81 -6.99 -9.09
N PHE A 59 6.46 -6.33 -7.99
CA PHE A 59 5.77 -5.03 -7.95
C PHE A 59 6.64 -3.93 -7.30
N LEU A 60 7.81 -4.29 -6.77
CA LEU A 60 8.75 -3.35 -6.19
C LEU A 60 9.31 -2.44 -7.27
N ILE A 61 9.14 -1.13 -7.08
CA ILE A 61 9.92 -0.15 -7.82
C ILE A 61 11.23 0.05 -7.08
N ASP A 62 12.34 -0.16 -7.79
CA ASP A 62 13.68 0.12 -7.29
C ASP A 62 13.83 1.64 -7.10
N THR A 63 13.62 2.11 -5.87
CA THR A 63 13.85 3.50 -5.49
C THR A 63 15.35 3.74 -5.32
N ALA A 64 16.14 3.50 -6.37
CA ALA A 64 17.59 3.59 -6.33
C ALA A 64 18.12 5.00 -6.01
N ASP A 65 17.27 6.04 -6.11
CA ASP A 65 17.67 7.45 -5.97
C ASP A 65 16.81 8.29 -4.99
N SER A 66 15.95 7.70 -4.16
CA SER A 66 15.24 8.50 -3.13
C SER A 66 16.11 8.70 -1.89
N GLU A 67 17.28 9.33 -2.07
CA GLU A 67 18.07 9.88 -0.96
C GLU A 67 17.24 10.97 -0.26
N GLU A 68 17.07 10.81 1.05
CA GLU A 68 16.39 11.71 1.98
C GLU A 68 14.93 12.09 1.62
N PHE A 69 13.99 11.42 2.31
CA PHE A 69 12.60 11.85 2.44
C PHE A 69 12.56 13.29 3.00
N GLY A 70 12.48 14.28 2.12
CA GLY A 70 12.28 15.67 2.50
C GLY A 70 10.94 15.81 3.21
N LYS A 71 10.97 16.38 4.43
CA LYS A 71 9.83 16.53 5.35
C LYS A 71 8.56 17.05 4.66
N ILE A 72 7.64 16.16 4.31
CA ILE A 72 6.24 16.46 4.04
C ILE A 72 5.55 16.54 5.40
N ASN A 73 4.80 17.61 5.63
CA ASN A 73 4.14 17.84 6.90
C ASN A 73 2.88 16.97 7.01
N ILE A 74 3.06 15.66 7.23
CA ILE A 74 1.96 14.72 7.43
C ILE A 74 1.60 14.64 8.91
N ARG A 75 0.30 14.47 9.20
CA ARG A 75 -0.25 14.42 10.57
C ARG A 75 0.23 13.19 11.34
N ASP A 76 0.51 12.10 10.64
CA ASP A 76 1.20 10.92 11.14
C ASP A 76 2.52 10.70 10.38
N VAL A 77 3.63 10.62 11.11
CA VAL A 77 4.99 10.56 10.52
C VAL A 77 5.21 9.26 9.75
N ALA A 78 4.42 8.22 10.04
CA ALA A 78 4.48 6.92 9.37
C ALA A 78 3.88 6.92 7.95
N ASP A 79 3.00 7.89 7.63
CA ASP A 79 2.29 7.94 6.34
C ASP A 79 3.04 8.74 5.27
N GLU A 80 4.01 9.56 5.69
CA GLU A 80 4.86 10.38 4.82
C GLU A 80 5.58 9.61 3.70
N PRO A 81 6.21 8.46 3.96
CA PRO A 81 6.87 7.68 2.92
C PRO A 81 5.89 7.17 1.85
N ILE A 82 4.64 6.86 2.23
CA ILE A 82 3.62 6.31 1.33
C ILE A 82 3.11 7.40 0.38
N VAL A 83 2.78 8.58 0.90
CA VAL A 83 2.32 9.73 0.09
C VAL A 83 3.41 10.16 -0.88
N LYS A 84 4.66 10.29 -0.41
CA LYS A 84 5.78 10.68 -1.26
C LYS A 84 6.03 9.67 -2.38
N PHE A 85 6.02 8.38 -2.07
CA PHE A 85 6.21 7.32 -3.06
C PHE A 85 5.14 7.38 -4.17
N ALA A 86 3.88 7.62 -3.80
CA ALA A 86 2.81 7.76 -4.77
C ALA A 86 2.96 9.02 -5.63
N LEU A 87 3.38 10.15 -5.06
CA LEU A 87 3.69 11.36 -5.81
C LEU A 87 4.80 11.15 -6.84
N ASP A 88 5.93 10.60 -6.40
CA ASP A 88 7.11 10.39 -7.23
C ASP A 88 6.81 9.46 -8.42
N ASN A 89 5.82 8.57 -8.27
CA ASN A 89 5.38 7.63 -9.30
C ASN A 89 4.04 8.02 -9.98
N SER A 90 3.49 9.21 -9.69
CA SER A 90 2.18 9.65 -10.21
C SER A 90 1.05 8.62 -10.01
N ALA A 91 1.06 7.92 -8.87
CA ALA A 91 0.19 6.80 -8.55
C ALA A 91 -1.03 7.22 -7.72
N VAL A 92 -2.09 6.42 -7.83
CA VAL A 92 -3.30 6.54 -7.01
C VAL A 92 -3.15 5.65 -5.78
N ILE A 93 -3.46 6.19 -4.60
CA ILE A 93 -3.46 5.41 -3.36
C ILE A 93 -4.86 4.84 -3.14
N VAL A 94 -4.93 3.54 -2.83
CA VAL A 94 -6.18 2.91 -2.39
C VAL A 94 -6.03 2.50 -0.93
N SER A 95 -6.74 3.17 -0.02
CA SER A 95 -6.64 2.95 1.43
C SER A 95 -8.00 2.96 2.10
N SER A 96 -8.17 2.11 3.12
CA SER A 96 -9.34 2.14 4.00
C SER A 96 -9.14 3.05 5.21
N ASP A 97 -7.97 3.66 5.35
CA ASP A 97 -7.60 4.48 6.48
C ASP A 97 -8.16 5.89 6.33
N THR A 98 -9.06 6.27 7.23
CA THR A 98 -9.74 7.57 7.19
C THR A 98 -8.78 8.73 7.46
N ASP A 99 -7.73 8.50 8.24
CA ASP A 99 -6.73 9.54 8.52
C ASP A 99 -5.93 9.88 7.25
N PHE A 100 -5.80 8.90 6.35
CA PHE A 100 -5.21 9.06 5.02
C PHE A 100 -6.19 9.72 4.04
N ILE A 101 -7.47 9.33 4.05
CA ILE A 101 -8.51 9.84 3.15
C ILE A 101 -8.86 11.30 3.43
N GLU A 102 -8.88 11.71 4.69
CA GLU A 102 -9.25 13.09 5.08
C GLU A 102 -8.10 14.11 4.91
N TYR A 103 -6.98 13.72 4.30
CA TYR A 103 -5.85 14.62 4.09
C TYR A 103 -6.18 15.65 2.98
N PRO A 104 -6.43 16.93 3.32
CA PRO A 104 -7.06 17.88 2.41
C PRO A 104 -6.12 18.44 1.34
N ASP A 105 -4.80 18.26 1.52
CA ASP A 105 -3.74 18.82 0.67
C ASP A 105 -2.89 17.71 -0.02
N ALA A 106 -3.39 16.48 -0.08
CA ALA A 106 -2.66 15.36 -0.70
C ALA A 106 -2.82 15.44 -2.22
N GLU A 107 -1.80 15.93 -2.90
CA GLU A 107 -1.42 15.36 -4.19
C GLU A 107 -0.68 14.08 -3.77
N PRO A 108 -1.25 12.86 -3.78
CA PRO A 108 -1.97 12.19 -4.87
C PRO A 108 -3.46 11.90 -4.61
N VAL A 109 -4.17 11.42 -5.65
CA VAL A 109 -5.55 10.92 -5.51
C VAL A 109 -5.58 9.72 -4.56
N ILE A 110 -6.43 9.81 -3.53
CA ILE A 110 -6.67 8.75 -2.54
C ILE A 110 -8.11 8.27 -2.70
N LEU A 111 -8.31 6.97 -2.82
CA LEU A 111 -9.61 6.32 -2.92
C LEU A 111 -9.79 5.30 -1.80
N SER A 112 -10.99 5.23 -1.24
CA SER A 112 -11.40 4.06 -0.47
C SER A 112 -11.57 2.83 -1.38
N PRO A 113 -11.50 1.60 -0.84
CA PRO A 113 -11.81 0.40 -1.60
C PRO A 113 -13.21 0.43 -2.23
N GLN A 114 -14.17 1.08 -1.57
CA GLN A 114 -15.54 1.23 -2.08
C GLN A 114 -15.58 2.18 -3.28
N GLU A 115 -14.96 3.35 -3.18
CA GLU A 115 -14.90 4.31 -4.30
C GLU A 115 -14.17 3.71 -5.50
N TYR A 116 -13.07 2.98 -5.26
CA TYR A 116 -12.39 2.27 -6.33
C TYR A 116 -13.31 1.23 -7.01
N GLN A 117 -14.10 0.48 -6.24
CA GLN A 117 -15.05 -0.48 -6.82
C GLN A 117 -16.08 0.22 -7.71
N GLU A 118 -16.68 1.31 -7.23
CA GLU A 118 -17.70 2.06 -7.97
C GLU A 118 -17.16 2.65 -9.28
N LEU A 119 -15.90 3.08 -9.29
CA LEU A 119 -15.25 3.70 -10.45
C LEU A 119 -14.71 2.68 -11.45
N PHE A 120 -14.12 1.57 -10.98
CA PHE A 120 -13.28 0.69 -11.80
C PHE A 120 -13.75 -0.76 -11.87
N MET A 121 -14.64 -1.22 -10.98
CA MET A 121 -15.09 -2.60 -10.91
C MET A 121 -16.60 -2.69 -11.17
N LYS A 122 -16.99 -2.69 -12.44
CA LYS A 122 -18.39 -2.94 -12.88
C LYS A 122 -18.64 -4.39 -13.21
#